data_AF-A0A661WJK5-F1
#
_entry.id   AF-A0A661WJK5-F1
#
_cell.length_a   1.000
_cell.length_b   1.000
_cell.length_c   1.000
_cell.angle_alpha   90.00
_cell.angle_beta   90.00
_cell.angle_gamma   90.00
#
_symmetry.space_group_name_H-M   'P 1'
#
loop_
_entity.id
_entity.type
_entity.pdbx_description
1 polymer ?
#
loop_
_entity_poly.entity_id
_entity_poly.type
_entity_poly.pdbx_seq_one_letter_code
_entity_poly.pdbx_strand_id
1 'polypeptide(L)' 'MTEMTNYQLFDLINRPSPLWLVEANFEGADLRNAILYDANMKNVTMPDGSIRE' A
#
# COMPACT_ATOMS: atom_id res chain seq x y z
N MET A 1 7.71 -12.99 9.91
CA MET A 1 7.17 -12.02 8.94
C MET A 1 7.88 -10.71 9.21
N THR A 2 8.66 -10.20 8.28
CA THR A 2 9.36 -8.91 8.46
C THR A 2 8.36 -7.79 8.29
N GLU A 3 8.14 -7.00 9.33
CA GLU A 3 7.33 -5.79 9.24
C GLU A 3 8.05 -4.77 8.34
N MET A 4 7.31 -4.17 7.40
CA MET A 4 7.82 -3.08 6.59
C MET A 4 7.96 -1.84 7.48
N THR A 5 9.16 -1.26 7.53
CA THR A 5 9.36 -0.02 8.31
C THR A 5 8.67 1.17 7.64
N ASN A 6 8.38 2.21 8.41
CA ASN A 6 7.85 3.47 7.86
C ASN A 6 8.73 4.04 6.74
N TYR A 7 10.06 3.92 6.85
CA TYR A 7 10.98 4.36 5.80
C TYR A 7 10.83 3.57 4.50
N GLN A 8 10.67 2.25 4.59
CA GLN A 8 10.44 1.41 3.42
C GLN A 8 9.07 1.69 2.78
N LEU A 9 8.05 1.98 3.59
CA LEU A 9 6.77 2.46 3.10
C LEU A 9 6.98 3.78 2.35
N PHE A 10 7.59 4.79 2.97
CA PHE A 10 7.83 6.10 2.36
C PHE A 10 8.67 6.03 1.07
N ASP A 11 9.71 5.19 1.02
CA ASP A 11 10.49 4.98 -0.22
C ASP A 11 9.61 4.38 -1.32
N LEU A 12 8.78 3.39 -0.98
CA LEU A 12 7.90 2.73 -1.93
C LEU A 12 6.88 3.72 -2.52
N ILE A 13 6.15 4.47 -1.70
CA ILE A 13 5.12 5.42 -2.20
C ILE A 13 5.70 6.60 -3.00
N ASN A 14 7.00 6.90 -2.90
CA ASN A 14 7.64 7.98 -3.65
C ASN A 14 8.30 7.52 -4.96
N ARG A 15 8.18 6.24 -5.35
CA ARG A 15 8.73 5.76 -6.63
C ARG A 15 7.92 6.24 -7.82
N PRO A 16 8.55 6.48 -8.98
CA PRO A 16 7.84 6.77 -10.22
C PRO A 16 6.86 5.63 -10.56
N SER A 17 5.68 6.01 -11.03
CA SER A 17 4.52 5.14 -11.25
C SER A 17 4.73 4.10 -12.37
N PRO A 18 3.99 2.96 -12.33
CA PRO A 18 3.00 2.58 -11.30
C PRO A 18 3.58 1.76 -10.14
N LEU A 19 3.00 1.92 -8.94
CA LEU A 19 3.33 1.11 -7.76
C LEU A 19 2.66 -0.26 -7.84
N TRP A 20 3.41 -1.34 -7.61
CA TRP A 20 2.86 -2.69 -7.57
C TRP A 20 2.55 -3.11 -6.12
N LEU A 21 1.26 -3.05 -5.76
CA LEU A 21 0.78 -3.38 -4.40
C LEU A 21 -0.09 -4.64 -4.39
N VAL A 22 -0.02 -5.47 -5.43
CA VAL A 22 -0.86 -6.68 -5.54
C VAL A 22 -0.71 -7.55 -4.30
N GLU A 23 -1.85 -7.93 -3.69
CA GLU A 23 -1.93 -8.75 -2.47
C GLU A 23 -1.28 -8.13 -1.21
N ALA A 24 -0.98 -6.82 -1.22
CA ALA A 24 -0.50 -6.13 -0.03
C ALA A 24 -1.60 -6.06 1.05
N ASN A 25 -1.20 -6.30 2.30
CA ASN A 25 -2.08 -6.14 3.46
C ASN A 25 -1.76 -4.82 4.18
N PHE A 26 -2.73 -3.89 4.16
CA PHE A 26 -2.70 -2.63 4.87
C PHE A 26 -3.71 -2.55 6.01
N GLU A 27 -4.25 -3.68 6.50
CA GLU A 27 -5.17 -3.71 7.62
C GLU A 27 -4.58 -2.97 8.83
N GLY A 28 -5.31 -1.99 9.35
CA GLY A 28 -4.85 -1.13 10.46
C GLY A 28 -3.76 -0.12 10.10
N ALA A 29 -3.31 -0.03 8.84
CA ALA A 29 -2.31 0.95 8.43
C ALA A 29 -2.90 2.37 8.33
N ASP A 30 -2.13 3.37 8.77
CA ASP A 30 -2.48 4.78 8.55
C ASP A 30 -2.01 5.23 7.15
N LEU A 31 -2.95 5.25 6.20
CA LEU A 31 -2.70 5.70 4.82
C LEU A 31 -3.14 7.16 4.58
N ARG A 32 -3.37 7.96 5.62
CA ARG A 32 -3.77 9.38 5.45
C ARG A 32 -2.68 10.13 4.69
N ASN A 33 -3.07 10.81 3.62
CA ASN A 33 -2.19 11.54 2.69
C ASN A 33 -1.28 10.68 1.78
N ALA A 34 -1.44 9.35 1.76
CA ALA A 34 -0.73 8.52 0.78
C ALA A 34 -1.25 8.77 -0.64
N ILE A 35 -0.34 9.04 -1.58
CA ILE A 35 -0.67 9.15 -3.01
C ILE A 35 -0.44 7.78 -3.65
N LEU A 36 -1.53 7.06 -3.93
CA LEU A 36 -1.53 5.74 -4.59
C LEU A 36 -2.08 5.82 -6.02
N TYR A 37 -1.94 6.98 -6.66
CA TYR A 37 -2.39 7.19 -8.04
C TYR A 37 -1.65 6.23 -8.98
N ASP A 38 -2.39 5.59 -9.90
CA ASP A 38 -1.90 4.53 -10.80
C ASP A 38 -1.32 3.26 -10.15
N ALA A 39 -1.47 3.07 -8.83
CA ALA A 39 -1.02 1.83 -8.20
C ALA A 39 -1.87 0.62 -8.63
N ASN A 40 -1.23 -0.51 -8.87
CA ASN A 40 -1.92 -1.78 -9.04
C ASN A 40 -2.34 -2.30 -7.65
N MET A 41 -3.63 -2.19 -7.36
CA MET A 41 -4.23 -2.54 -6.07
C MET A 41 -5.02 -3.85 -6.09
N LYS A 42 -4.76 -4.72 -7.06
CA LYS A 42 -5.46 -6.00 -7.17
C LYS A 42 -5.24 -6.85 -5.91
N ASN A 43 -6.34 -7.35 -5.34
CA ASN A 43 -6.37 -8.15 -4.11
C ASN A 43 -5.75 -7.45 -2.87
N VAL A 44 -5.71 -6.12 -2.83
CA VAL A 44 -5.18 -5.39 -1.66
C VAL A 44 -6.17 -5.44 -0.50
N THR A 45 -5.70 -5.75 0.71
CA THR A 45 -6.47 -5.53 1.94
C THR A 45 -6.28 -4.08 2.40
N MET A 46 -7.37 -3.33 2.46
CA MET A 46 -7.42 -1.93 2.85
C MET A 46 -7.34 -1.77 4.38
N PRO A 47 -7.10 -0.55 4.90
CA PRO A 47 -7.04 -0.29 6.35
C PRO A 47 -8.30 -0.68 7.14
N ASP A 48 -9.47 -0.66 6.50
CA ASP A 48 -10.74 -1.08 7.09
C ASP A 48 -11.00 -2.60 6.98
N GLY A 49 -10.04 -3.36 6.45
CA GLY A 49 -10.13 -4.81 6.22
C GLY A 49 -10.84 -5.19 4.92
N SER A 50 -11.34 -4.23 4.13
CA SER A 50 -11.95 -4.53 2.83
C SER A 50 -10.91 -4.96 1.78
N ILE A 51 -11.31 -5.80 0.82
CA ILE A 51 -10.43 -6.22 -0.28
C ILE A 51 -10.77 -5.42 -1.53
N ARG A 52 -9.75 -4.84 -2.18
CA ARG A 52 -9.87 -4.20 -3.49
C ARG A 52 -9.54 -5.19 -4.60
N GLU A 53 -10.39 -5.28 -5.62
CA GLU A 53 -10.17 -6.06 -6.85
C GLU A 53 -9.57 -5.22 -7.98
#